data_AF-A0A8I1UN33-F1
#
_entry.id   AF-A0A8I1UN33-F1
#
_cell.length_a   1.000
_cell.length_b   1.000
_cell.length_c   1.000
_cell.angle_alpha   90.00
_cell.angle_beta   90.00
_cell.angle_gamma   90.00
#
_symmetry.space_group_name_H-M   'P 1'
#
loop_
_entity.id
_entity.type
_entity.pdbx_description
1 polymer ?
#
loop_
_entity_poly.entity_id
_entity_poly.type
_entity_poly.pdbx_seq_one_letter_code
_entity_poly.pdbx_strand_id
1 'polypeptide(L)' 'MEQGFLLELKDGNQKAATEWIEGAVEKAWYGLKIKGKKRLAVETFRCGRCTYLESYAPEA' A
#
# COMPACT_ATOMS: atom_id res chain seq x y z
N MET A 1 4.32 -12.92 8.40
CA MET A 1 3.40 -12.46 7.34
C MET A 1 2.15 -11.93 8.02
N GLU A 2 1.87 -10.65 7.82
CA GLU A 2 0.71 -9.97 8.40
C GLU A 2 -0.29 -9.68 7.28
N GLN A 3 -1.60 -9.79 7.58
CA GLN A 3 -2.62 -9.46 6.61
C GLN A 3 -2.69 -7.94 6.42
N GLY A 4 -2.84 -7.50 5.18
CA GLY A 4 -3.09 -6.11 4.84
C GLY A 4 -3.57 -5.97 3.40
N PHE A 5 -3.76 -4.73 2.96
CA PHE A 5 -4.17 -4.42 1.58
C PHE A 5 -3.43 -3.19 1.05
N LEU A 6 -3.32 -3.11 -0.28
CA LEU A 6 -2.74 -1.96 -0.97
C LEU A 6 -3.77 -0.84 -1.07
N LEU A 7 -3.41 0.34 -0.59
CA LEU A 7 -4.15 1.58 -0.76
C LEU A 7 -3.51 2.38 -1.89
N GLU A 8 -4.23 2.46 -3.01
CA GLU A 8 -3.91 3.36 -4.11
C GLU A 8 -4.70 4.66 -3.95
N LEU A 9 -3.99 5.78 -3.71
CA LEU A 9 -4.61 7.10 -3.65
C LEU A 9 -4.93 7.56 -5.07
N LYS A 10 -6.20 7.89 -5.33
CA LYS A 10 -6.70 8.25 -6.67
C LYS A 10 -6.91 9.75 -6.92
N ASP A 11 -6.61 10.62 -5.96
CA ASP A 11 -7.13 11.99 -5.99
C ASP A 11 -6.06 13.08 -6.14
N GLY A 12 -6.39 14.09 -6.97
CA GLY A 12 -5.75 15.42 -6.93
C GLY A 12 -4.42 15.60 -7.66
N ASN A 13 -4.03 14.74 -8.59
CA ASN A 13 -2.78 14.87 -9.37
C ASN A 13 -1.49 14.85 -8.52
N GLN A 14 -1.58 14.39 -7.26
CA GLN A 14 -0.44 14.26 -6.37
C GLN A 14 0.25 12.91 -6.60
N LYS A 15 1.58 12.94 -6.76
CA LYS A 15 2.40 11.73 -6.84
C LYS A 15 2.65 11.25 -5.41
N ALA A 16 2.01 10.15 -5.02
CA ALA A 16 2.22 9.48 -3.74
C ALA A 16 2.60 8.01 -3.98
N ALA A 17 3.42 7.45 -3.09
CA ALA A 17 3.68 6.01 -3.08
C ALA A 17 2.41 5.24 -2.69
N THR A 18 2.24 4.04 -3.24
CA THR A 18 1.24 3.08 -2.75
C THR A 18 1.56 2.69 -1.31
N GLU A 19 0.54 2.52 -0.48
CA GLU A 19 0.70 2.14 0.92
C GLU A 19 0.12 0.76 1.19
N TRP A 20 0.77 -0.02 2.04
CA TRP A 20 0.20 -1.21 2.66
C TRP A 20 -0.48 -0.80 3.96
N ILE A 21 -1.74 -1.21 4.13
CA ILE A 21 -2.57 -0.93 5.30
C ILE A 21 -2.85 -2.23 6.04
N GLU A 22 -2.66 -2.26 7.36
CA GLU A 22 -2.89 -3.48 8.14
C GLU A 22 -4.35 -3.98 8.12
N GLY A 23 -4.50 -5.30 8.23
CA GLY A 23 -5.77 -5.99 8.38
C GLY A 23 -6.59 -6.09 7.10
N ALA A 24 -7.84 -6.55 7.25
CA ALA A 24 -8.76 -6.68 6.12
C ALA A 24 -9.29 -5.31 5.65
N VAL A 25 -9.74 -5.28 4.39
CA VAL A 25 -10.45 -4.12 3.84
C VAL A 25 -11.78 -3.94 4.57
N GLU A 26 -11.95 -2.77 5.17
CA GLU A 26 -13.19 -2.38 5.83
C GLU A 26 -13.81 -1.18 5.13
N LYS A 27 -15.06 -1.33 4.67
CA LYS A 27 -15.80 -0.29 3.95
C LYS A 27 -16.73 0.48 4.89
N ALA A 28 -16.92 1.76 4.60
CA ALA A 28 -17.92 2.64 5.15
C ALA A 28 -18.61 3.39 4.00
N TRP A 29 -19.73 4.07 4.29
CA TRP A 29 -20.47 4.81 3.27
C TRP A 29 -19.63 5.94 2.61
N TYR A 30 -18.63 6.46 3.32
CA TYR A 30 -17.71 7.51 2.85
C TYR A 30 -16.37 6.99 2.32
N GLY A 31 -16.18 5.67 2.18
CA GLY A 31 -14.94 5.08 1.66
C GLY A 31 -14.33 4.00 2.57
N LEU A 32 -13.01 3.91 2.61
CA LEU A 32 -12.30 2.88 3.37
C LEU A 32 -12.00 3.32 4.81
N LYS A 33 -12.21 2.42 5.78
CA LYS A 33 -11.86 2.64 7.18
C LYS A 33 -10.36 2.36 7.37
N ILE A 34 -9.55 3.41 7.23
CA ILE A 34 -8.08 3.33 7.39
C ILE A 34 -7.57 4.03 8.66
N LYS A 35 -8.46 4.71 9.40
CA LYS A 35 -8.07 5.45 10.60
C LYS A 35 -7.60 4.48 11.70
N GLY A 36 -6.43 4.74 12.26
CA GLY A 36 -5.84 3.93 13.34
C GLY A 36 -5.11 2.67 12.87
N LYS A 37 -5.08 2.41 11.56
CA LYS A 37 -4.34 1.29 10.97
C LYS A 37 -2.90 1.74 10.66
N LYS A 38 -1.93 0.87 10.95
CA LYS A 38 -0.53 0.96 10.48
C LYS A 38 -0.51 1.08 8.97
N ARG A 39 0.31 2.01 8.49
CA ARG A 39 0.50 2.33 7.08
C ARG A 39 1.98 2.26 6.79
N LEU A 40 2.35 1.46 5.80
CA LEU A 40 3.73 1.29 5.38
C LEU A 40 3.82 1.66 3.90
N ALA A 41 4.79 2.49 3.54
CA ALA A 41 5.03 2.78 2.13
C ALA A 41 5.51 1.49 1.43
N VAL A 42 4.94 1.21 0.25
CA VAL A 42 5.35 0.04 -0.53
C VAL A 42 6.52 0.42 -1.41
N GLU A 43 7.61 -0.32 -1.26
CA GLU A 43 8.78 -0.25 -2.12
C GLU A 43 8.71 -1.36 -3.16
N THR A 44 9.10 -1.06 -4.40
CA THR A 44 9.12 -2.05 -5.48
C THR A 44 10.51 -2.10 -6.10
N PHE A 45 11.04 -3.31 -6.20
CA PHE A 45 12.37 -3.61 -6.72
C PHE A 45 12.22 -4.32 -8.06
N ARG A 46 12.82 -3.72 -9.10
CA ARG A 46 12.84 -4.30 -10.44
C ARG A 46 14.18 -4.99 -10.69
N CYS A 47 14.14 -6.26 -11.04
CA CYS A 47 15.32 -6.94 -11.55
C CYS A 47 15.68 -6.37 -12.93
N GLY A 48 16.86 -5.75 -13.05
CA GLY A 48 17.35 -5.20 -14.31
C GLY A 48 17.62 -6.24 -15.40
N ARG A 49 17.71 -7.53 -15.05
CA ARG A 49 18.03 -8.63 -15.98
C ARG A 49 16.78 -9.35 -16.51
N CYS A 50 15.93 -9.85 -15.62
CA CYS A 50 14.74 -10.63 -15.99
C CYS A 50 13.43 -9.85 -15.90
N THR A 51 13.47 -8.57 -15.50
CA THR A 51 12.31 -7.67 -15.40
C THR A 51 11.27 -8.00 -14.33
N TYR A 52 11.51 -9.05 -13.54
CA TYR A 52 10.69 -9.38 -12.38
C TYR A 52 10.61 -8.21 -11.39
N LEU A 53 9.43 -8.03 -10.80
CA LEU A 53 9.13 -7.02 -9.80
C LEU A 53 8.76 -7.70 -8.49
N GLU A 54 9.39 -7.28 -7.41
CA GLU A 54 9.03 -7.68 -6.05
C GLU A 54 8.69 -6.43 -5.24
N SER A 55 7.69 -6.53 -4.38
CA SER A 55 7.21 -5.41 -3.57
C SER A 55 7.25 -5.76 -2.09
N TYR A 56 7.70 -4.80 -1.27
CA TYR A 56 7.82 -4.94 0.18
C TYR A 56 7.25 -3.73 0.90
N ALA A 57 6.92 -3.90 2.17
CA ALA A 57 6.44 -2.85 3.05
C ALA A 57 7.30 -2.87 4.33
N PRO A 58 8.49 -2.25 4.34
CA PRO A 58 9.37 -2.26 5.51
C PRO A 58 8.84 -1.36 6.63
N GLU A 59 9.24 -1.67 7.86
CA GLU A 59 9.12 -0.74 8.98
C GLU A 59 10.21 0.33 8.86
N ALA A 60 9.83 1.60 9.11
CA ALA A 60 10.75 2.73 9.09
C ALA A 60 11.66 2.77 10.33
#